data_AF-A0A923ULX6-F1
#
_entry.id   AF-A0A923ULX6-F1
#
_cell.length_a   1.000
_cell.length_b   1.000
_cell.length_c   1.000
_cell.angle_alpha   90.00
_cell.angle_beta   90.00
_cell.angle_gamma   90.00
#
_symmetry.space_group_name_H-M   'P 1'
#
loop_
_entity.id
_entity.type
_entity.pdbx_description
1 polymer ?
#
loop_
_entity_poly.entity_id
_entity_poly.type
_entity_poly.pdbx_seq_one_letter_code
_entity_poly.pdbx_strand_id
1 'polypeptide(L)'
;MKTTVIVINVIFLIILIPSLFGAMMSPMMFDAPGSEKSNKTWILFCCMIALPPLIIIAQIISWIAYRRENHDLALKINALPALNILIIIVMFFIIDQFTD
;
A
#
# COMPACT_ATOMS: atom_id res chain seq x y z
N MET A 1 -9.73 -21.46 3.75
CA MET A 1 -9.59 -20.41 2.71
C MET A 1 -10.62 -19.30 2.86
N LYS A 2 -11.93 -19.59 2.98
CA LYS A 2 -12.99 -18.57 3.15
C LYS A 2 -12.73 -17.59 4.30
N THR A 3 -12.48 -18.10 5.51
CA THR A 3 -12.16 -17.28 6.68
C THR A 3 -10.89 -16.45 6.50
N THR A 4 -9.87 -17.00 5.86
CA THR A 4 -8.59 -16.33 5.59
C THR A 4 -8.78 -15.09 4.71
N VAL A 5 -9.57 -15.19 3.64
CA VAL A 5 -9.88 -14.06 2.75
C VAL A 5 -10.59 -12.95 3.52
N ILE A 6 -11.58 -13.31 4.35
CA ILE A 6 -12.32 -12.34 5.16
C ILE A 6 -11.38 -11.62 6.15
N VAL A 7 -10.55 -12.36 6.86
CA VAL A 7 -9.60 -11.78 7.83
C VAL A 7 -8.63 -10.81 7.14
N ILE A 8 -8.07 -11.20 5.99
CA ILE A 8 -7.18 -10.32 5.20
C ILE A 8 -7.90 -9.06 4.73
N ASN A 9 -9.13 -9.21 4.22
CA ASN A 9 -9.94 -8.08 3.76
C ASN A 9 -10.25 -7.11 4.91
N VAL A 10 -10.53 -7.61 6.12
CA VAL A 10 -10.75 -6.77 7.31
C VAL A 10 -9.46 -6.05 7.71
N ILE A 11 -8.32 -6.74 7.72
CA ILE A 11 -7.02 -6.12 8.01
C ILE A 11 -6.74 -4.99 7.02
N PHE A 12 -6.95 -5.21 5.73
CA PHE A 12 -6.74 -4.15 4.72
C PHE A 12 -7.70 -2.97 4.87
N LEU A 13 -8.95 -3.18 5.31
CA LEU A 13 -9.85 -2.07 5.64
C LEU A 13 -9.34 -1.25 6.83
N ILE A 14 -8.76 -1.90 7.83
CA ILE A 14 -8.16 -1.19 8.96
C ILE A 14 -6.93 -0.40 8.50
N ILE A 15 -6.09 -0.98 7.64
CA ILE A 15 -4.90 -0.34 7.06
C ILE A 15 -5.28 0.83 6.11
N LEU A 16 -6.47 0.82 5.53
CA LEU A 16 -6.92 1.89 4.65
C LEU A 16 -6.87 3.26 5.35
N ILE A 17 -7.27 3.34 6.62
CA ILE A 17 -7.30 4.59 7.39
C ILE A 17 -5.89 5.20 7.54
N PRO A 18 -4.88 4.51 8.11
CA PRO A 18 -3.52 5.05 8.17
C PRO A 18 -2.90 5.24 6.78
N SER A 19 -3.28 4.44 5.77
CA SER A 19 -2.79 4.66 4.40
C SER A 19 -3.26 5.99 3.81
N LEU A 20 -4.52 6.38 4.06
CA LEU A 20 -5.06 7.67 3.63
C LEU A 20 -4.34 8.82 4.33
N PHE A 21 -4.11 8.69 5.63
CA PHE A 21 -3.32 9.67 6.38
C PHE A 21 -1.89 9.79 5.82
N GLY A 22 -1.22 8.65 5.58
CA GLY A 22 0.10 8.62 4.97
C GLY A 22 0.14 9.27 3.58
N ALA A 23 -0.85 9.01 2.73
CA ALA A 23 -0.97 9.65 1.42
C ALA A 23 -1.17 11.17 1.53
N MET A 24 -2.01 11.64 2.45
CA MET A 24 -2.23 13.07 2.67
C MET A 24 -0.98 13.80 3.18
N MET A 25 -0.19 13.14 4.03
CA MET A 25 1.04 13.70 4.59
C MET A 25 2.24 13.56 3.65
N SER A 26 2.17 12.67 2.66
CA SER A 26 3.28 12.37 1.76
C SER A 26 3.90 13.55 1.00
N PRO A 27 3.18 14.64 0.64
CA PRO A 27 3.81 15.81 0.03
C PRO A 27 4.88 16.48 0.92
N MET A 28 4.76 16.37 2.25
CA MET A 28 5.73 16.95 3.19
C MET A 28 7.14 16.35 3.06
N MET A 29 7.27 15.20 2.40
CA MET A 29 8.57 14.62 2.08
C MET A 29 9.40 15.48 1.12
N PHE A 30 8.77 16.44 0.44
CA PHE A 30 9.43 17.36 -0.47
C PHE A 30 9.83 18.70 0.17
N ASP A 31 9.60 18.90 1.46
CA ASP A 31 9.95 20.15 2.15
C ASP A 31 11.48 20.29 2.37
N ALA A 32 12.23 19.20 2.25
CA ALA A 32 13.69 19.22 2.35
C ALA A 32 14.35 19.75 1.06
N PRO A 33 15.41 20.58 1.14
CA PRO A 33 16.09 21.12 -0.04
C PRO A 33 16.64 20.01 -0.96
N GLY A 34 16.30 20.05 -2.26
CA GLY A 34 16.79 19.10 -3.26
C GLY A 34 16.04 17.76 -3.28
N SER A 35 15.07 17.56 -2.40
CA SER A 35 14.22 16.36 -2.36
C SER A 35 13.39 16.18 -3.63
N GLU A 36 13.07 17.27 -4.34
CA GLU A 36 12.35 17.27 -5.60
C GLU A 36 13.14 16.62 -6.75
N LYS A 37 14.47 16.56 -6.63
CA LYS A 37 15.37 15.90 -7.58
C LYS A 37 15.68 14.45 -7.21
N SER A 38 15.24 14.00 -6.04
CA SER A 38 15.50 12.65 -5.55
C SER A 38 14.51 11.65 -6.12
N ASN A 39 14.98 10.73 -6.96
CA ASN A 39 14.17 9.63 -7.45
C ASN A 39 13.61 8.76 -6.31
N LYS A 40 14.34 8.63 -5.19
CA LYS A 40 13.89 7.85 -4.03
C LYS A 40 12.64 8.47 -3.38
N THR A 41 12.64 9.80 -3.23
CA THR A 41 11.51 10.55 -2.67
C THR A 41 10.27 10.42 -3.55
N TRP A 42 10.44 10.55 -4.87
CA TRP A 42 9.36 10.34 -5.83
C TRP A 42 8.77 8.93 -5.81
N ILE A 43 9.62 7.90 -5.77
CA ILE A 43 9.15 6.50 -5.68
C ILE A 43 8.32 6.30 -4.42
N LEU A 44 8.83 6.73 -3.26
CA LEU A 44 8.13 6.56 -1.98
C LEU A 44 6.82 7.36 -1.94
N PHE A 45 6.80 8.58 -2.49
CA PHE A 45 5.59 9.39 -2.65
C PHE A 45 4.54 8.68 -3.51
N CYS A 46 4.93 8.18 -4.69
CA CYS A 46 4.03 7.43 -5.57
C CYS A 46 3.47 6.18 -4.89
N CYS A 47 4.30 5.43 -4.15
CA CYS A 47 3.85 4.27 -3.39
C CYS A 47 2.84 4.63 -2.29
N MET A 48 3.08 5.72 -1.55
CA MET A 48 2.16 6.22 -0.51
C MET A 48 0.80 6.61 -1.09
N ILE A 49 0.78 7.36 -2.19
CA ILE A 49 -0.46 7.75 -2.87
C ILE A 49 -1.18 6.56 -3.52
N ALA A 50 -0.43 5.59 -4.04
CA ALA A 50 -1.02 4.41 -4.67
C ALA A 50 -1.63 3.43 -3.66
N LEU A 51 -1.20 3.44 -2.40
CA LEU A 51 -1.64 2.45 -1.41
C LEU A 51 -3.16 2.48 -1.13
N PRO A 52 -3.79 3.64 -0.81
CA PRO A 52 -5.24 3.68 -0.60
C PRO A 52 -6.08 3.18 -1.80
N PRO A 53 -5.87 3.65 -3.05
CA PRO A 53 -6.65 3.15 -4.18
C PRO A 53 -6.36 1.67 -4.47
N LEU A 54 -5.12 1.19 -4.28
CA LEU A 54 -4.82 -0.24 -4.41
C LEU A 54 -5.59 -1.08 -3.41
N ILE A 55 -5.70 -0.64 -2.15
CA ILE A 55 -6.51 -1.33 -1.13
C ILE A 55 -7.97 -1.38 -1.55
N ILE A 56 -8.54 -0.26 -2.01
CA ILE A 56 -9.96 -0.19 -2.43
C ILE A 56 -10.22 -1.11 -3.63
N ILE A 57 -9.39 -1.04 -4.67
CA ILE A 57 -9.51 -1.87 -5.86
C ILE A 57 -9.34 -3.35 -5.49
N ALA A 58 -8.32 -3.68 -4.70
CA ALA A 58 -8.09 -5.03 -4.24
C ALA A 58 -9.31 -5.57 -3.48
N GLN A 59 -9.92 -4.74 -2.65
CA GLN A 59 -11.08 -5.11 -1.87
C GLN A 59 -12.29 -5.40 -2.76
N ILE A 60 -12.61 -4.52 -3.71
CA ILE A 60 -13.71 -4.71 -4.66
C ILE A 60 -13.54 -6.02 -5.43
N ILE A 61 -12.36 -6.25 -6.01
CA ILE A 61 -12.13 -7.44 -6.84
C ILE A 61 -12.08 -8.70 -5.97
N SER A 62 -11.53 -8.62 -4.75
CA SER A 62 -11.50 -9.73 -3.79
C SER A 62 -12.91 -10.16 -3.38
N TRP A 63 -13.83 -9.22 -3.14
CA TRP A 63 -15.24 -9.52 -2.87
C TRP A 63 -15.96 -10.16 -4.06
N ILE A 64 -15.70 -9.68 -5.27
CA ILE A 64 -16.26 -10.28 -6.50
C ILE A 64 -15.75 -11.71 -6.65
N ALA A 65 -14.46 -11.96 -6.45
CA ALA A 65 -13.86 -13.29 -6.54
C ALA A 65 -14.38 -14.24 -5.45
N TYR A 66 -14.55 -13.73 -4.22
CA TYR A 66 -15.14 -14.47 -3.11
C TYR A 66 -16.58 -14.92 -3.39
N ARG A 67 -17.40 -14.05 -4.00
CA ARG A 67 -18.78 -14.36 -4.43
C ARG A 67 -18.84 -15.42 -5.52
N ARG A 68 -17.80 -15.55 -6.35
CA ARG A 68 -17.67 -16.57 -7.40
C ARG A 68 -17.00 -17.86 -6.91
N GLU A 69 -16.86 -18.02 -5.59
CA GLU A 69 -16.17 -19.14 -4.92
C GLU A 69 -14.69 -19.31 -5.32
N ASN A 70 -14.10 -18.32 -5.98
CA ASN A 70 -12.69 -18.35 -6.37
C ASN A 70 -11.82 -17.69 -5.29
N HIS A 71 -11.55 -18.45 -4.24
CA HIS A 71 -10.80 -17.98 -3.08
C HIS A 71 -9.30 -17.75 -3.37
N ASP A 72 -8.72 -18.49 -4.31
CA ASP A 72 -7.32 -18.32 -4.70
C ASP A 72 -7.10 -16.96 -5.36
N LEU A 73 -8.01 -16.55 -6.24
CA LEU A 73 -7.95 -15.25 -6.91
C LEU A 73 -8.17 -14.12 -5.89
N ALA A 74 -9.11 -14.29 -4.95
CA ALA A 74 -9.36 -13.35 -3.87
C ALA A 74 -8.12 -13.13 -2.97
N LEU A 75 -7.32 -14.17 -2.73
CA LEU A 75 -6.05 -14.06 -2.01
C LEU A 75 -4.96 -13.39 -2.84
N LYS A 76 -4.79 -13.78 -4.12
CA LYS A 76 -3.75 -13.25 -5.00
C LYS A 76 -3.88 -11.74 -5.22
N ILE A 77 -5.09 -11.22 -5.33
CA ILE A 77 -5.31 -9.78 -5.49
C ILE A 77 -4.84 -9.00 -4.27
N ASN A 78 -5.07 -9.54 -3.07
CA ASN A 78 -4.64 -8.92 -1.82
C ASN A 78 -3.11 -8.89 -1.67
N ALA A 79 -2.36 -9.64 -2.49
CA ALA A 79 -0.90 -9.52 -2.54
C ALA A 79 -0.43 -8.19 -3.14
N LEU A 80 -1.23 -7.52 -3.96
CA LEU A 80 -0.88 -6.22 -4.55
C LEU A 80 -0.68 -5.12 -3.49
N PRO A 81 -1.68 -4.82 -2.62
CA PRO A 81 -1.47 -3.85 -1.55
C PRO A 81 -0.42 -4.31 -0.54
N ALA A 82 -0.29 -5.62 -0.27
CA ALA A 82 0.77 -6.15 0.58
C ALA A 82 2.18 -5.86 0.02
N LEU A 83 2.37 -6.08 -1.29
CA LEU A 83 3.63 -5.80 -1.97
C LEU A 83 3.97 -4.30 -1.94
N ASN A 84 2.97 -3.44 -2.14
CA ASN A 84 3.19 -1.99 -2.05
C ASN A 84 3.60 -1.56 -0.63
N ILE A 85 2.99 -2.12 0.42
CA ILE A 85 3.42 -1.89 1.81
C ILE A 85 4.87 -2.32 2.02
N LEU A 86 5.26 -3.50 1.50
CA LEU A 86 6.63 -3.97 1.58
C LEU A 86 7.62 -3.01 0.90
N ILE A 87 7.28 -2.49 -0.30
CA ILE A 87 8.10 -1.51 -1.01
C ILE A 87 8.23 -0.22 -0.19
N ILE A 88 7.15 0.27 0.40
CA ILE A 88 7.17 1.46 1.28
C ILE A 88 8.15 1.25 2.44
N ILE A 89 8.05 0.12 3.13
CA ILE A 89 8.93 -0.22 4.27
C ILE A 89 10.39 -0.26 3.81
N VAL A 90 10.68 -0.96 2.72
CA VAL A 90 12.05 -1.06 2.17
C VAL A 90 12.59 0.31 1.78
N MET A 91 11.77 1.16 1.16
CA MET A 91 12.19 2.52 0.78
C MET A 91 12.49 3.39 1.99
N PHE A 92 11.73 3.28 3.09
CA PHE A 92 12.06 3.97 4.34
C PHE A 92 13.43 3.55 4.89
N PHE A 93 13.71 2.25 4.96
CA PHE A 93 15.01 1.76 5.41
C PHE A 93 16.15 2.22 4.50
N ILE A 94 15.93 2.22 3.19
CA ILE A 94 16.92 2.71 2.24
C ILE A 94 17.20 4.18 2.50
N ILE A 95 16.18 5.03 2.62
CA ILE A 95 16.38 6.48 2.82
C ILE A 95 17.06 6.77 4.16
N ASP A 96 16.66 6.09 5.23
CA ASP A 96 17.22 6.22 6.58
C ASP A 96 18.75 5.98 6.58
N GLN A 97 19.22 4.90 5.93
CA GLN A 97 20.65 4.57 5.87
C GLN A 97 21.54 5.56 5.10
N PHE A 98 20.97 6.47 4.32
CA PHE A 98 21.74 7.50 3.60
C PHE A 98 21.61 8.90 4.24
N THR A 99 20.93 8.99 5.39
CA THR A 99 20.74 10.25 6.13
C THR A 99 21.70 10.37 7.34
N ASP A 100 22.60 9.40 7.52
CA ASP A 100 23.75 9.46 8.45
C ASP A 100 25.01 10.06 7.82
#